data_AF-A0A5C8AJ74-F1
#
_entry.id   AF-A0A5C8AJ74-F1
#
_cell.length_a   1.000
_cell.length_b   1.000
_cell.length_c   1.000
_cell.angle_alpha   90.00
_cell.angle_beta   90.00
_cell.angle_gamma   90.00
#
_symmetry.space_group_name_H-M   'P 1'
#
loop_
_entity.id
_entity.type
_entity.pdbx_description
1 polymer ?
#
loop_
_entity_poly.entity_id
_entity_poly.type
_entity_poly.pdbx_seq_one_letter_code
_entity_poly.pdbx_strand_id
1 'polypeptide(L)'
;MTNNNLQIEHAFDSADFVLKTQQQIAKDFRQHGYHFEIDFEIVAFEIDVLKKTVHNKLAEIIEKAPSKWLPLMYSIDISEQKYVQFFSATTPDWLTEFTDILIKREAQKVFFRQNLK
;
A
#
# COMPACT_ATOMS: atom_id res chain seq x y z
N MET A 1 -1.31 17.18 -13.92
CA MET A 1 -1.26 15.96 -13.07
C MET A 1 -0.86 16.24 -11.61
N THR A 2 -0.51 17.48 -11.25
CA THR A 2 -0.03 17.88 -9.91
C THR A 2 -1.13 18.02 -8.84
N ASN A 3 -2.38 18.29 -9.25
CA ASN A 3 -3.47 18.62 -8.32
C ASN A 3 -4.00 17.41 -7.53
N ASN A 4 -3.98 16.22 -8.14
CA ASN A 4 -4.58 15.02 -7.53
C ASN A 4 -3.75 14.45 -6.37
N ASN A 5 -2.42 14.63 -6.37
CA ASN A 5 -1.57 14.11 -5.29
C ASN A 5 -1.79 14.90 -3.99
N LEU A 6 -1.85 16.23 -4.07
CA LEU A 6 -2.17 17.10 -2.93
C LEU A 6 -3.57 16.78 -2.37
N GLN A 7 -4.56 16.56 -3.26
CA GLN A 7 -5.91 16.19 -2.84
C GLN A 7 -5.96 14.84 -2.12
N ILE A 8 -5.14 13.87 -2.54
CA ILE A 8 -5.07 12.56 -1.87
C ILE A 8 -4.37 12.68 -0.53
N GLU A 9 -3.30 13.48 -0.43
CA GLU A 9 -2.63 13.76 0.86
C GLU A 9 -3.60 14.39 1.85
N HIS A 10 -4.40 15.38 1.43
CA HIS A 10 -5.48 15.94 2.25
C HIS A 10 -6.62 14.95 2.55
N ALA A 11 -6.88 13.99 1.66
CA ALA A 11 -7.91 12.98 1.91
C ALA A 11 -7.55 12.06 3.09
N PHE A 12 -6.26 11.92 3.44
CA PHE A 12 -5.84 11.17 4.64
C PHE A 12 -6.23 11.85 5.97
N ASP A 13 -6.70 13.10 5.96
CA ASP A 13 -7.30 13.74 7.14
C ASP A 13 -8.68 13.14 7.48
N SER A 14 -9.28 12.35 6.58
CA SER A 14 -10.57 11.69 6.76
C SER A 14 -10.41 10.23 7.18
N ALA A 15 -10.87 9.89 8.38
CA ALA A 15 -10.88 8.50 8.89
C ALA A 15 -11.58 7.52 7.94
N ASP A 16 -12.65 7.94 7.25
CA ASP A 16 -13.35 7.09 6.26
C ASP A 16 -12.47 6.79 5.03
N PHE A 17 -11.72 7.78 4.54
CA PHE A 17 -10.81 7.59 3.42
C PHE A 17 -9.64 6.69 3.79
N VAL A 18 -9.08 6.89 5.00
CA VAL A 18 -8.03 6.03 5.55
C VAL A 18 -8.51 4.60 5.67
N LEU A 19 -9.68 4.36 6.28
CA LEU A 19 -10.24 3.03 6.45
C LEU A 19 -10.50 2.32 5.12
N LYS A 20 -11.03 3.05 4.12
CA LYS A 20 -11.24 2.48 2.77
C LYS A 20 -9.92 2.14 2.08
N THR A 21 -8.88 2.94 2.31
CA THR A 21 -7.53 2.65 1.82
C THR A 21 -6.97 1.39 2.47
N GLN A 22 -7.11 1.25 3.80
CA GLN A 22 -6.75 0.02 4.52
C GLN A 22 -7.49 -1.21 3.98
N GLN A 23 -8.81 -1.13 3.81
CA GLN A 23 -9.62 -2.23 3.27
C GLN A 23 -9.21 -2.60 1.85
N GLN A 24 -8.86 -1.61 1.02
CA GLN A 24 -8.38 -1.85 -0.33
C GLN A 24 -6.99 -2.54 -0.33
N ILE A 25 -6.07 -2.14 0.56
CA ILE A 25 -4.80 -2.84 0.79
C ILE A 25 -5.05 -4.28 1.25
N ALA A 26 -5.88 -4.47 2.28
CA ALA A 26 -6.18 -5.78 2.84
C ALA A 26 -6.80 -6.73 1.79
N LYS A 27 -7.70 -6.21 0.96
CA LYS A 27 -8.29 -6.96 -0.16
C LYS A 27 -7.23 -7.45 -1.13
N ASP A 28 -6.34 -6.58 -1.59
CA ASP A 28 -5.33 -6.93 -2.59
C ASP A 28 -4.32 -7.95 -2.00
N PHE A 29 -3.95 -7.82 -0.73
CA PHE A 29 -3.11 -8.82 -0.03
C PHE A 29 -3.81 -10.17 0.15
N ARG A 30 -5.10 -10.16 0.46
CA ARG A 30 -5.91 -11.38 0.65
C ARG A 30 -6.01 -12.20 -0.63
N GLN A 31 -6.01 -11.56 -1.80
CA GLN A 31 -5.99 -12.26 -3.10
C GLN A 31 -4.74 -13.14 -3.27
N HIS A 32 -3.66 -12.85 -2.54
CA HIS A 32 -2.41 -13.62 -2.54
C HIS A 32 -2.25 -14.48 -1.27
N GLY A 33 -3.30 -14.59 -0.45
CA GLY A 33 -3.32 -15.40 0.76
C GLY A 33 -2.76 -14.72 2.02
N TYR A 34 -2.49 -13.42 1.98
CA TYR A 34 -1.98 -12.66 3.12
C TYR A 34 -3.12 -11.93 3.85
N HIS A 35 -3.08 -12.00 5.17
CA HIS A 35 -4.11 -11.42 6.02
C HIS A 35 -3.48 -10.42 6.99
N PHE A 36 -4.20 -9.33 7.22
CA PHE A 36 -3.95 -8.39 8.30
C PHE A 36 -4.82 -8.78 9.51
N GLU A 37 -4.48 -8.23 10.68
CA GLU A 37 -5.33 -8.32 11.87
C GLU A 37 -6.67 -7.63 11.62
N ILE A 38 -7.72 -8.06 12.33
CA ILE A 38 -9.09 -7.56 12.12
C ILE A 38 -9.18 -6.04 12.26
N ASP A 39 -8.45 -5.46 13.21
CA ASP A 39 -8.42 -4.02 13.48
C ASP A 39 -7.99 -3.20 12.25
N PHE A 40 -7.15 -3.78 11.39
CA PHE A 40 -6.72 -3.12 10.15
C PHE A 40 -7.87 -2.87 9.18
N GLU A 41 -8.97 -3.62 9.24
CA GLU A 41 -10.10 -3.46 8.32
C GLU A 41 -11.30 -2.72 8.95
N ILE A 42 -11.28 -2.48 10.26
CA ILE A 42 -12.41 -1.88 11.01
C ILE A 42 -12.06 -0.58 11.74
N VAL A 43 -10.79 -0.31 12.03
CA VAL A 43 -10.33 0.94 12.68
C VAL A 43 -9.46 1.73 11.70
N ALA A 44 -9.78 3.01 11.52
CA ALA A 44 -8.95 3.93 10.77
C ALA A 44 -7.66 4.21 11.55
N PHE A 45 -6.52 3.85 10.99
CA PHE A 45 -5.22 4.01 11.64
C PHE A 45 -4.64 5.39 11.38
N GLU A 46 -3.91 5.94 12.34
CA GLU A 46 -3.01 7.08 12.08
C GLU A 46 -2.01 6.72 10.96
N ILE A 47 -1.64 7.70 10.13
CA ILE A 47 -0.84 7.45 8.92
C ILE A 47 0.49 6.72 9.21
N ASP A 48 1.15 7.06 10.31
CA ASP A 48 2.40 6.42 10.72
C ASP A 48 2.19 4.96 11.15
N VAL A 49 1.06 4.68 11.81
CA VAL A 49 0.67 3.32 12.21
C VAL A 49 0.31 2.49 10.98
N LEU A 50 -0.43 3.06 10.03
CA LEU A 50 -0.74 2.44 8.74
C LEU A 50 0.55 2.07 7.99
N LYS A 51 1.45 3.04 7.79
CA LYS A 51 2.74 2.84 7.11
C LYS A 51 3.55 1.74 7.78
N LYS A 52 3.71 1.80 9.11
CA LYS A 52 4.45 0.79 9.87
C LYS A 52 3.83 -0.59 9.74
N THR A 53 2.50 -0.70 9.79
CA THR A 53 1.79 -1.97 9.70
C THR A 53 1.97 -2.61 8.32
N VAL A 54 1.83 -1.83 7.25
CA VAL A 54 2.02 -2.30 5.87
C VAL A 54 3.49 -2.67 5.64
N HIS A 55 4.44 -1.84 6.08
CA HIS A 55 5.87 -2.12 5.98
C HIS A 55 6.22 -3.46 6.63
N ASN A 56 5.79 -3.67 7.88
CA ASN A 56 6.07 -4.91 8.61
C ASN A 56 5.46 -6.13 7.90
N LYS A 57 4.25 -6.00 7.35
CA LYS A 57 3.62 -7.09 6.58
C LYS A 57 4.40 -7.41 5.31
N LEU A 58 4.88 -6.40 4.59
CA LEU A 58 5.70 -6.58 3.40
C LEU A 58 7.04 -7.24 3.75
N ALA A 59 7.72 -6.79 4.82
CA ALA A 59 8.95 -7.39 5.31
C ALA A 59 8.75 -8.89 5.64
N GLU A 60 7.67 -9.22 6.35
CA GLU A 60 7.29 -10.59 6.67
C GLU A 60 7.11 -11.45 5.40
N ILE A 61 6.43 -10.91 4.38
CA ILE A 61 6.18 -11.61 3.12
C ILE A 61 7.48 -11.88 2.37
N ILE A 62 8.36 -10.88 2.29
CA ILE A 62 9.66 -10.99 1.61
C ILE A 62 10.53 -12.04 2.30
N GLU A 63 10.58 -12.02 3.63
CA GLU A 63 11.38 -12.97 4.41
C GLU A 63 10.85 -14.41 4.29
N LYS A 64 9.53 -14.61 4.41
CA LYS A 64 8.93 -15.95 4.45
C LYS A 64 8.67 -16.56 3.08
N ALA A 65 8.45 -15.74 2.06
CA ALA A 65 8.07 -16.23 0.73
C ALA A 65 8.52 -15.28 -0.41
N PRO A 66 9.83 -15.18 -0.69
CA PRO A 66 10.35 -14.30 -1.75
C PRO A 66 9.71 -14.53 -3.12
N SER A 67 9.33 -15.78 -3.45
CA SER A 67 8.68 -16.14 -4.71
C SER A 67 7.21 -15.66 -4.83
N LYS A 68 6.55 -15.36 -3.70
CA LYS A 68 5.16 -14.90 -3.65
C LYS A 68 5.03 -13.37 -3.58
N TRP A 69 6.15 -12.66 -3.49
CA TRP A 69 6.23 -11.21 -3.54
C TRP A 69 5.86 -10.65 -4.93
N LEU A 70 6.39 -11.25 -6.00
CA LEU A 70 6.19 -10.76 -7.37
C LEU A 70 4.71 -10.71 -7.79
N PRO A 71 3.87 -11.74 -7.52
CA PRO A 71 2.43 -11.67 -7.77
C PRO A 71 1.72 -10.50 -7.07
N LEU A 72 2.10 -10.19 -5.82
CA LEU A 72 1.55 -9.05 -5.09
C LEU A 72 1.88 -7.74 -5.81
N MET A 73 3.12 -7.58 -6.28
CA MET A 73 3.56 -6.39 -7.01
C MET A 73 2.76 -6.12 -8.28
N TYR A 74 2.47 -7.16 -9.06
CA TYR A 74 1.65 -7.00 -10.27
C TYR A 74 0.22 -6.56 -9.93
N SER A 75 -0.36 -7.02 -8.82
CA SER A 75 -1.72 -6.65 -8.42
C SER A 75 -1.88 -5.19 -7.97
N ILE A 76 -0.82 -4.59 -7.45
CA ILE A 76 -0.78 -3.19 -7.04
C ILE A 76 -0.30 -2.26 -8.18
N ASP A 77 -0.18 -2.77 -9.41
CA ASP A 77 0.21 -2.03 -10.60
C ASP A 77 1.57 -1.31 -10.46
N ILE A 78 2.55 -1.99 -9.87
CA ILE A 78 3.94 -1.53 -9.84
C ILE A 78 4.72 -2.30 -10.90
N SER A 79 5.36 -1.59 -11.83
CA SER A 79 6.11 -2.21 -12.90
C SER A 79 7.34 -2.96 -12.37
N GLU A 80 7.67 -4.07 -13.01
CA GLU A 80 8.85 -4.88 -12.71
C GLU A 80 10.15 -4.06 -12.83
N GLN A 81 10.22 -3.11 -13.77
CA GLN A 81 11.34 -2.17 -13.87
C GLN A 81 11.51 -1.30 -12.62
N LYS A 82 10.41 -0.80 -12.03
CA LYS A 82 10.47 -0.06 -10.76
C LYS A 82 10.93 -0.96 -9.63
N TYR A 83 10.46 -2.21 -9.58
CA TYR A 83 10.95 -3.19 -8.61
C TYR A 83 12.44 -3.44 -8.70
N VAL A 84 12.95 -3.74 -9.91
CA VAL A 84 14.38 -3.98 -10.12
C VAL A 84 15.18 -2.75 -9.70
N GLN A 85 14.69 -1.55 -9.95
CA GLN A 85 15.31 -0.31 -9.44
C GLN A 85 15.36 -0.25 -7.91
N PHE A 86 14.28 -0.61 -7.20
CA PHE A 86 14.27 -0.63 -5.73
C PHE A 86 15.15 -1.74 -5.13
N PHE A 87 15.15 -2.93 -5.73
CA PHE A 87 15.93 -4.07 -5.26
C PHE A 87 17.42 -3.94 -5.55
N SER A 88 17.77 -3.33 -6.70
CA SER A 88 19.16 -3.08 -7.11
C SER A 88 19.73 -1.79 -6.53
N ALA A 89 18.87 -0.83 -6.15
CA ALA A 89 19.26 0.26 -5.29
C ALA A 89 19.71 -0.36 -3.95
N THR A 90 21.01 -0.33 -3.71
CA THR A 90 21.64 -0.71 -2.44
C THR A 90 21.31 0.30 -1.32
N THR A 91 20.09 0.84 -1.32
CA THR A 91 19.60 1.77 -0.32
C THR A 91 18.98 0.97 0.83
N PRO A 92 19.38 1.25 2.09
CA PRO A 92 18.81 0.58 3.27
C PRO A 92 17.28 0.70 3.40
N ASP A 93 16.68 1.70 2.75
CA ASP A 93 15.28 2.12 2.97
C ASP A 93 14.32 1.79 1.82
N TRP A 94 14.70 0.96 0.85
CA TRP A 94 13.86 0.68 -0.33
C TRP A 94 12.46 0.15 0.03
N LEU A 95 12.33 -0.63 1.11
CA LEU A 95 11.05 -1.17 1.56
C LEU A 95 10.14 -0.09 2.14
N THR A 96 10.72 0.95 2.73
CA THR A 96 10.00 2.14 3.20
C THR A 96 9.43 2.93 2.03
N GLU A 97 10.27 3.22 1.02
CA GLU A 97 9.82 3.90 -0.21
C GLU A 97 8.73 3.09 -0.93
N PHE A 98 8.91 1.76 -0.98
CA PHE A 98 7.94 0.86 -1.57
C PHE A 98 6.60 0.88 -0.84
N THR A 99 6.63 0.89 0.50
CA THR A 99 5.43 1.00 1.33
C THR A 99 4.64 2.27 1.02
N ASP A 100 5.34 3.41 0.90
CA ASP A 100 4.71 4.69 0.57
C ASP A 100 4.06 4.68 -0.82
N ILE A 101 4.75 4.09 -1.81
CA ILE A 101 4.21 3.95 -3.16
C ILE A 101 2.95 3.07 -3.15
N LEU A 102 2.99 1.92 -2.48
CA LEU A 102 1.86 1.01 -2.39
C LEU A 102 0.64 1.71 -1.79
N ILE A 103 0.80 2.35 -0.61
CA ILE A 103 -0.29 3.06 0.06
C ILE A 103 -0.85 4.15 -0.84
N LYS A 104 0.01 4.92 -1.51
CA LYS A 104 -0.42 5.97 -2.44
C LYS A 104 -1.23 5.42 -3.61
N ARG A 105 -0.85 4.26 -4.16
CA ARG A 105 -1.61 3.63 -5.26
C ARG A 105 -2.97 3.14 -4.83
N GLU A 106 -3.08 2.53 -3.65
CA GLU A 106 -4.38 2.09 -3.13
C GLU A 106 -5.27 3.29 -2.77
N ALA A 107 -4.70 4.34 -2.18
CA ALA A 107 -5.40 5.59 -1.92
C ALA A 107 -5.91 6.25 -3.21
N GLN A 108 -5.11 6.25 -4.28
CA GLN A 108 -5.54 6.72 -5.61
C GLN A 108 -6.75 5.93 -6.13
N LYS A 109 -6.74 4.59 -6.03
CA LYS A 109 -7.89 3.76 -6.45
C LYS A 109 -9.15 4.13 -5.65
N VAL A 110 -9.04 4.31 -4.34
CA VAL A 110 -10.16 4.73 -3.48
C VAL A 110 -10.66 6.12 -3.89
N PHE A 111 -9.76 7.09 -4.04
CA PHE A 111 -10.07 8.45 -4.44
C PHE A 111 -10.82 8.51 -5.77
N PHE A 112 -10.35 7.79 -6.79
CA PHE A 112 -11.03 7.77 -8.09
C PHE A 112 -12.41 7.12 -8.03
N ARG A 113 -12.59 6.03 -7.26
CA ARG A 113 -13.92 5.41 -7.08
C ARG A 113 -14.91 6.31 -6.36
N GLN A 114 -14.44 7.20 -5.48
CA GLN A 114 -15.29 8.16 -4.77
C GLN A 114 -15.68 9.36 -5.64
N ASN A 115 -14.76 9.83 -6.50
CA ASN A 115 -14.92 11.07 -7.26
C ASN A 115 -15.40 10.90 -8.72
N LEU A 116 -15.39 9.68 -9.28
CA LEU A 116 -15.87 9.39 -10.65
C LEU A 116 -17.30 8.81 -10.68
N LYS A 117 -18.15 9.19 -9.72
CA LYS A 117 -19.57 8.83 -9.73
C LYS A 117 -20.40 9.77 -10.58
#